data_AF-A0A3M9XU41-F1
#
_entry.id   AF-A0A3M9XU41-F1
#
_cell.length_a   1.000
_cell.length_b   1.000
_cell.length_c   1.000
_cell.angle_alpha   90.00
_cell.angle_beta   90.00
_cell.angle_gamma   90.00
#
_symmetry.space_group_name_H-M   'P 1'
#
loop_
_entity.id
_entity.type
_entity.pdbx_description
1 polymer ?
#
loop_
_entity_poly.entity_id
_entity_poly.type
_entity_poly.pdbx_seq_one_letter_code
_entity_poly.pdbx_strand_id
1 'polypeptide(L)' 'MQHFWISEGREARDFDQEDAAQYGLTANSAFMIQWNKEGGSEYIPEIPHLIYEVFGRDKVLVFDLDNEVIPPS' A
#
# COMPACT_ATOMS: atom_id res chain seq x y z
N MET A 1 0.45 -22.15 -0.58
CA MET A 1 -0.53 -21.34 -1.34
C MET A 1 -0.08 -19.90 -1.27
N GLN A 2 -0.26 -19.12 -2.34
CA GLN A 2 0.11 -17.70 -2.37
C GLN A 2 -1.13 -16.88 -2.02
N HIS A 3 -1.24 -16.37 -0.80
CA HIS A 3 -2.42 -15.63 -0.30
C HIS A 3 -2.59 -14.23 -0.93
N PHE A 4 -1.50 -13.66 -1.42
CA PHE A 4 -1.49 -12.31 -2.00
C PHE A 4 -0.74 -12.29 -3.32
N TRP A 5 -1.32 -11.58 -4.29
CA TRP A 5 -0.63 -11.17 -5.50
C TRP A 5 -0.08 -9.76 -5.31
N ILE A 6 1.16 -9.53 -5.70
CA ILE A 6 1.79 -8.21 -5.67
C ILE A 6 2.05 -7.81 -7.11
N SER A 7 1.56 -6.64 -7.53
CA SER A 7 1.85 -6.12 -8.86
C SER A 7 3.33 -5.77 -8.99
N GLU A 8 3.81 -5.70 -10.22
CA GLU A 8 5.05 -4.97 -10.47
C GLU A 8 4.89 -3.50 -10.05
N GLY A 9 6.01 -2.89 -9.67
CA GLY A 9 6.06 -1.45 -9.46
C GLY A 9 5.79 -0.72 -10.76
N ARG A 10 4.94 0.29 -10.70
CA ARG A 10 4.64 1.21 -11.80
C ARG A 10 5.00 2.63 -11.41
N GLU A 11 5.11 3.51 -12.41
CA GLU A 11 5.14 4.95 -12.17
C GLU A 11 3.83 5.41 -11.48
N ALA A 12 3.95 6.37 -10.57
CA ALA A 12 2.82 6.98 -9.91
C ALA A 12 1.97 7.76 -10.92
N ARG A 13 0.67 7.47 -10.96
CA ARG A 13 -0.31 8.20 -11.76
C ARG A 13 -0.73 9.47 -11.02
N ASP A 14 -1.41 10.36 -11.72
CA ASP A 14 -1.87 11.64 -11.19
C ASP A 14 -2.61 11.48 -9.85
N PHE A 15 -3.51 10.50 -9.74
CA PHE A 15 -4.23 10.26 -8.48
C PHE A 15 -3.32 9.79 -7.34
N ASP A 16 -2.31 8.94 -7.60
CA ASP A 16 -1.38 8.51 -6.54
C ASP A 16 -0.56 9.70 -6.02
N GLN A 17 -0.21 10.63 -6.93
CA GLN A 17 0.55 11.83 -6.61
C GLN A 17 -0.31 12.83 -5.82
N GLU A 18 -1.55 13.05 -6.25
CA GLU A 18 -2.52 13.90 -5.56
C GLU A 18 -2.80 13.40 -4.14
N ASP A 19 -3.02 12.10 -3.98
CA ASP A 19 -3.24 11.49 -2.68
C ASP A 19 -1.99 11.59 -1.82
N ALA A 20 -0.80 11.29 -2.36
CA ALA A 20 0.44 11.40 -1.59
C ALA A 20 0.75 12.82 -1.11
N ALA A 21 0.44 13.82 -1.95
CA ALA A 21 0.68 15.22 -1.64
C ALA A 21 -0.16 15.69 -0.44
N GLN A 22 -1.38 15.16 -0.25
CA GLN A 22 -2.24 15.47 0.91
C GLN A 22 -1.58 15.07 2.24
N TYR A 23 -0.67 14.09 2.22
CA TYR A 23 0.06 13.61 3.39
C TYR A 23 1.52 14.09 3.42
N GLY A 24 1.88 15.09 2.61
CA GLY A 24 3.23 15.66 2.58
C GLY A 24 4.29 14.76 1.94
N LEU A 25 3.87 13.83 1.09
CA LEU A 25 4.76 12.91 0.36
C LEU A 25 4.70 13.17 -1.14
N THR A 26 5.74 12.73 -1.84
CA THR A 26 5.81 12.75 -3.31
C THR A 26 5.93 11.31 -3.79
N ALA A 27 4.83 10.79 -4.34
CA ALA A 27 4.83 9.44 -4.92
C ALA A 27 5.46 9.46 -6.32
N ASN A 28 6.56 8.72 -6.48
CA ASN A 28 7.19 8.50 -7.79
C ASN A 28 6.81 7.14 -8.38
N SER A 29 6.42 6.21 -7.53
CA SER A 29 6.09 4.83 -7.89
C SER A 29 4.98 4.29 -7.01
N ALA A 30 4.22 3.34 -7.55
CA ALA A 30 3.15 2.65 -6.83
C ALA A 30 3.15 1.16 -7.18
N PHE A 31 2.63 0.34 -6.28
CA PHE A 31 2.34 -1.07 -6.51
C PHE A 31 1.06 -1.45 -5.76
N MET A 32 0.47 -2.58 -6.12
CA MET A 32 -0.77 -3.07 -5.54
C MET A 32 -0.54 -4.43 -4.90
N ILE A 33 -1.02 -4.60 -3.67
CA ILE A 33 -1.15 -5.91 -3.03
C ILE A 33 -2.62 -6.32 -3.12
N GLN A 34 -2.89 -7.43 -3.80
CA GLN A 34 -4.24 -7.95 -3.99
C GLN A 34 -4.39 -9.27 -3.24
N TRP A 35 -5.40 -9.33 -2.38
CA TRP A 35 -5.80 -10.57 -1.72
C TRP A 35 -6.44 -11.54 -2.72
N ASN A 36 -5.98 -12.79 -2.75
CA ASN A 36 -6.40 -13.81 -3.70
C ASN A 36 -7.77 -14.47 -3.39
N LYS A 37 -8.41 -14.09 -2.27
CA LYS A 37 -9.70 -14.63 -1.77
C LYS A 37 -9.69 -16.13 -1.40
N GLU A 38 -8.52 -16.76 -1.31
CA GLU A 38 -8.32 -18.14 -0.86
C GLU A 38 -7.44 -18.17 0.41
N GLY A 39 -8.01 -17.68 1.52
CA GLY A 39 -7.35 -17.61 2.83
C GLY A 39 -6.34 -16.47 2.94
N GLY A 40 -5.79 -16.26 4.15
CA GLY A 40 -4.84 -15.18 4.41
C GLY A 40 -5.48 -13.82 4.68
N SER A 41 -6.82 -13.74 4.78
CA SER A 41 -7.51 -12.53 5.25
C SER A 41 -7.06 -12.09 6.64
N GLU A 42 -6.64 -13.05 7.47
CA GLU A 42 -6.08 -12.84 8.80
C GLU A 42 -4.79 -12.01 8.79
N TYR A 43 -4.07 -11.97 7.66
CA TYR A 43 -2.84 -11.20 7.50
C TYR A 43 -3.06 -9.79 6.95
N ILE A 44 -4.26 -9.49 6.40
CA ILE A 44 -4.56 -8.17 5.83
C ILE A 44 -4.26 -7.03 6.82
N PRO A 45 -4.65 -7.10 8.11
CA PRO A 45 -4.35 -6.05 9.07
C PRO A 45 -2.86 -5.82 9.34
N GLU A 46 -2.00 -6.82 9.09
CA GLU A 46 -0.56 -6.74 9.34
C GLU A 46 0.24 -6.18 8.16
N ILE A 47 -0.31 -6.25 6.93
CA ILE A 47 0.38 -5.79 5.71
C ILE A 47 0.85 -4.34 5.81
N PRO A 48 0.01 -3.37 6.22
CA PRO A 48 0.46 -1.97 6.35
C PRO A 48 1.65 -1.83 7.29
N HIS A 49 1.63 -2.56 8.42
CA HIS A 49 2.73 -2.56 9.38
C HIS A 49 4.04 -3.04 8.75
N LEU A 50 4.01 -4.16 8.02
CA LEU A 50 5.17 -4.70 7.30
C LEU A 50 5.71 -3.73 6.25
N ILE A 51 4.82 -3.07 5.50
CA ILE A 51 5.22 -2.08 4.49
C ILE A 51 5.92 -0.88 5.15
N TYR A 52 5.39 -0.38 6.26
CA TYR A 52 6.03 0.71 6.99
C TYR A 52 7.35 0.33 7.64
N GLU A 53 7.49 -0.90 8.11
CA GLU A 53 8.74 -1.42 8.69
C GLU A 53 9.85 -1.54 7.63
N VAL A 54 9.50 -2.00 6.43
CA VAL A 54 10.47 -2.20 5.33
C VAL A 54 10.84 -0.91 4.62
N PHE A 55 9.87 -0.06 4.28
CA PHE A 55 10.12 1.14 3.47
C PHE A 55 10.36 2.40 4.30
N GLY A 56 9.90 2.44 5.55
CA GLY A 56 9.90 3.63 6.38
C GLY A 56 8.62 4.47 6.23
N ARG A 57 8.10 4.94 7.35
CA ARG A 57 6.83 5.69 7.45
C ARG A 57 6.85 7.03 6.69
N ASP A 58 8.03 7.59 6.44
CA ASP A 58 8.24 8.84 5.71
C ASP A 58 8.49 8.63 4.21
N LYS A 59 8.35 7.40 3.70
CA LYS A 59 8.66 7.03 2.31
C LYS A 59 7.51 6.39 1.55
N VAL A 60 6.51 5.84 2.24
CA VAL A 60 5.41 5.10 1.62
C VAL A 60 4.07 5.49 2.22
N LEU A 61 3.02 5.46 1.41
CA LEU A 61 1.63 5.53 1.86
C LEU A 61 0.93 4.25 1.48
N VAL A 62 0.11 3.73 2.39
CA VAL A 62 -0.66 2.52 2.20
C VAL A 62 -2.14 2.89 2.24
N PHE A 63 -2.86 2.46 1.20
CA PHE A 63 -4.30 2.66 1.06
C PHE A 63 -5.00 1.30 1.07
N ASP A 64 -6.21 1.26 1.63
CA ASP A 64 -7.17 0.21 1.34
C ASP A 64 -7.94 0.52 0.03
N LEU A 65 -8.61 -0.47 -0.55
CA LEU A 65 -9.44 -0.36 -1.76
C LEU A 65 -10.54 0.71 -1.64
N ASP A 66 -10.98 1.04 -0.43
CA ASP A 66 -11.92 2.13 -0.16
C ASP A 66 -11.27 3.53 -0.25
N ASN A 67 -9.99 3.59 -0.63
CA ASN A 67 -9.12 4.78 -0.63
C ASN A 67 -8.92 5.37 0.77
N GLU A 68 -9.15 4.57 1.81
CA GLU A 68 -8.80 4.94 3.19
C GLU A 68 -7.29 4.74 3.38
N VAL A 69 -6.59 5.80 3.80
CA VAL A 69 -5.18 5.69 4.22
C VAL A 69 -5.10 4.90 5.51
N ILE A 70 -4.31 3.84 5.51
CA ILE A 70 -4.09 3.04 6.70
C ILE A 70 -2.89 3.65 7.44
N PRO A 71 -3.09 4.31 8.60
CA PRO A 71 -1.99 4.95 9.30
C PRO A 71 -1.00 3.93 9.85
N PRO A 72 0.28 4.31 10.02
CA PRO A 72 1.21 3.50 10.79
C PRO A 72 0.73 3.41 12.24
N SER A 73 0.50 2.20 12.75
CA SER A 73 0.21 1.94 14.17
C SER A 73 1.43 2.07 15.08
#